data_AF-A0A942EAJ7-F1
#
_entry.id   AF-A0A942EAJ7-F1
#
_cell.length_a   1.000
_cell.length_b   1.000
_cell.length_c   1.000
_cell.angle_alpha   90.00
_cell.angle_beta   90.00
_cell.angle_gamma   90.00
#
_symmetry.space_group_name_H-M   'P 1'
#
loop_
_entity.id
_entity.type
_entity.pdbx_description
1 polymer ?
#
loop_
_entity_poly.entity_id
_entity_poly.type
_entity_poly.pdbx_seq_one_letter_code
_entity_poly.pdbx_strand_id
1 'polypeptide(L)' 'MKMYNERIIDGAVDFSQYHGALFCPSCKERIATRYMTKMDNKEAYRLVPSAFHKKKVTN' A
#
# COMPACT_ATOMS: atom_id res chain seq x y z
N MET A 1 1.05 -11.94 9.45
CA MET A 1 1.37 -11.35 8.13
C MET A 1 2.71 -10.63 8.28
N LYS A 2 3.81 -11.20 7.75
CA LYS A 2 5.13 -10.56 7.79
C LYS A 2 5.17 -9.55 6.64
N MET A 3 5.08 -8.26 6.94
CA MET A 3 5.33 -7.22 5.94
C MET A 3 6.84 -7.18 5.70
N TYR A 4 7.28 -7.66 4.54
CA TYR A 4 8.67 -7.56 4.14
C TYR A 4 8.95 -6.08 3.80
N ASN A 5 9.72 -5.40 4.65
CA ASN A 5 10.26 -4.06 4.39
C ASN A 5 11.44 -4.14 3.41
N GLU A 6 11.36 -5.01 2.40
CA GLU A 6 12.33 -4.96 1.31
C GLU A 6 12.16 -3.59 0.64
N ARG A 7 13.26 -2.86 0.47
CA ARG A 7 13.24 -1.61 -0.29
C ARG A 7 12.89 -1.95 -1.72
N ILE A 8 11.62 -1.81 -2.05
CA ILE A 8 11.17 -1.88 -3.43
C ILE A 8 11.74 -0.65 -4.13
N ILE A 9 12.70 -0.87 -5.02
CA ILE A 9 13.25 0.19 -5.88
C ILE A 9 12.12 0.63 -6.80
N ASP A 10 11.84 1.94 -6.90
CA ASP A 10 10.73 2.47 -7.71
C ASP A 10 10.73 1.92 -9.16
N GLY A 11 11.91 1.69 -9.74
CA GLY A 11 12.06 1.11 -11.08
C GLY A 11 11.57 -0.34 -11.22
N ALA A 12 11.46 -1.08 -10.11
CA ALA A 12 10.98 -2.46 -10.07
C ALA A 12 9.44 -2.56 -9.99
N VAL A 13 8.74 -1.44 -9.75
CA VAL A 13 7.27 -1.42 -9.68
C VAL A 13 6.69 -1.04 -11.03
N ASP A 14 5.66 -1.75 -11.45
CA ASP A 14 4.83 -1.30 -12.56
C ASP A 14 3.72 -0.37 -12.06
N PHE A 15 4.00 0.94 -12.04
CA PHE A 15 3.00 1.95 -11.70
C PHE A 15 1.94 2.16 -12.79
N SER A 16 2.15 1.63 -14.00
CA SER A 16 1.15 1.74 -15.08
C SER A 16 -0.03 0.80 -14.84
N GLN A 17 0.18 -0.26 -14.05
CA GLN A 17 -0.85 -1.24 -13.74
C GLN A 17 -1.35 -1.06 -12.30
N TYR A 18 -2.49 -0.39 -12.18
CA TYR A 18 -3.23 -0.32 -10.93
C TYR A 18 -3.97 -1.64 -10.71
N HIS A 19 -3.52 -2.43 -9.73
CA HIS A 19 -4.10 -3.74 -9.44
C HIS A 19 -5.10 -3.70 -8.29
N GLY A 20 -5.44 -2.52 -7.75
CA GLY A 20 -6.46 -2.36 -6.72
C GLY A 20 -6.02 -1.51 -5.54
N ALA A 21 -6.88 -1.42 -4.54
CA ALA A 21 -6.64 -0.67 -3.31
C ALA A 21 -6.95 -1.51 -2.07
N LEU A 22 -6.17 -1.29 -1.02
CA LEU A 22 -6.48 -1.74 0.33
C LEU A 22 -7.30 -0.65 1.02
N PHE A 23 -8.38 -1.06 1.66
CA PHE A 23 -9.26 -0.21 2.45
C PHE A 23 -9.23 -0.62 3.91
N CYS A 24 -9.34 0.36 4.80
CA CYS A 24 -9.51 0.10 6.23
C CYS A 24 -10.86 -0.59 6.46
N PRO A 25 -10.92 -1.74 7.15
CA PRO A 25 -12.18 -2.43 7.39
C PRO A 25 -13.13 -1.64 8.32
N SER A 26 -12.58 -0.75 9.16
CA SER A 26 -13.36 0.03 10.12
C SER A 26 -13.96 1.30 9.52
N CYS A 27 -13.17 2.09 8.78
CA CYS A 27 -13.62 3.39 8.25
C CYS A 27 -13.76 3.45 6.72
N LYS A 28 -13.46 2.34 6.02
CA LYS A 28 -13.47 2.23 4.55
C LYS A 28 -12.56 3.22 3.81
N GLU A 29 -11.66 3.89 4.51
CA GLU A 29 -10.67 4.78 3.88
C GLU A 29 -9.60 3.96 3.17
N ARG A 30 -9.12 4.46 2.02
CA ARG A 30 -8.03 3.83 1.27
C ARG A 30 -6.71 3.97 2.04
N ILE A 31 -6.14 2.86 2.49
CA ILE A 31 -4.90 2.82 3.27
C ILE A 31 -3.67 2.51 2.42
N ALA A 32 -3.84 1.82 1.28
CA ALA A 32 -2.75 1.56 0.35
C ALA A 32 -3.25 1.32 -1.06
N THR A 33 -2.36 1.51 -2.04
CA THR A 33 -2.58 1.10 -3.43
C THR A 33 -1.74 -0.14 -3.72
N ARG A 34 -2.35 -1.15 -4.36
CA ARG A 34 -1.70 -2.38 -4.77
C ARG A 34 -1.11 -2.23 -6.17
N TYR A 35 0.14 -2.65 -6.31
CA TYR A 35 0.89 -2.74 -7.55
C TYR A 35 1.49 -4.13 -7.69
N MET A 36 1.97 -4.43 -8.90
CA MET A 36 2.76 -5.62 -9.17
C MET A 36 4.20 -5.19 -9.50
N THR A 37 5.17 -5.96 -9.04
CA THR A 37 6.57 -5.78 -9.42
C THR A 37 6.82 -6.37 -10.81
N LYS A 38 7.64 -5.69 -11.61
CA LYS A 38 7.94 -6.08 -12.99
C LYS A 38 8.77 -7.35 -13.11
N MET A 39 9.63 -7.61 -12.13
CA MET A 39 10.62 -8.69 -12.21
C MET A 39 10.05 -10.04 -11.77
N ASP A 40 9.25 -10.06 -10.70
CA ASP A 40 8.84 -11.28 -10.03
C ASP A 40 7.33 -11.39 -9.79
N ASN A 41 6.53 -10.48 -10.37
CA ASN A 41 5.07 -10.46 -10.22
C ASN A 41 4.62 -10.57 -8.75
N LYS A 42 5.36 -9.96 -7.84
CA LYS A 42 4.99 -9.88 -6.43
C LYS A 42 4.10 -8.67 -6.19
N GLU A 43 3.20 -8.81 -5.23
CA GLU A 43 2.37 -7.70 -4.78
C GLU A 43 3.20 -6.69 -3.99
N ALA A 44 3.16 -5.44 -4.44
CA ALA A 44 3.72 -4.29 -3.77
C ALA A 44 2.59 -3.37 -3.29
N TYR A 45 2.75 -2.77 -2.11
CA TYR A 45 1.73 -1.89 -1.54
C TYR A 45 2.32 -0.52 -1.24
N ARG A 46 1.83 0.51 -1.94
CA ARG A 46 2.15 1.90 -1.62
C ARG A 46 1.15 2.42 -0.61
N LEU A 47 1.60 2.58 0.63
CA LEU A 47 0.78 3.13 1.70
C LEU A 47 0.37 4.58 1.37
N VAL A 48 -0.86 4.95 1.74
CA VAL A 48 -1.36 6.33 1.68
C VAL A 48 -1.11 6.97 3.04
N PRO A 49 -0.11 7.86 3.20
CA PRO A 49 0.31 8.34 4.52
C PRO A 49 -0.82 9.05 5.28
N SER A 50 -1.68 9.79 4.57
CA SER A 50 -2.81 10.51 5.16
C SER A 50 -3.84 9.60 5.83
N ALA A 51 -3.92 8.33 5.45
CA ALA A 51 -4.80 7.35 6.08
C ALA A 51 -4.31 6.93 7.48
N PHE A 52 -3.01 7.10 7.78
CA PHE A 52 -2.41 6.72 9.06
C PHE A 52 -2.25 7.89 10.04
N HIS A 53 -2.38 9.14 9.56
CA HIS A 53 -2.31 10.34 10.41
C HIS A 53 -3.59 10.58 11.23
N LYS A 54 -4.65 9.79 11.03
CA LYS A 54 -5.87 9.83 11.83
C LYS A 54 -5.76 8.99 13.11
N LYS A 55 -4.77 9.26 13.97
CA LYS A 55 -5.01 9.04 15.40
C LYS A 55 -5.93 10.17 15.87
N LYS A 56 -7.25 9.97 15.79
CA LYS A 56 -8.11 10.61 16.79
C LYS A 56 -7.79 9.91 18.10
N VAL A 57 -6.90 10.52 18.87
CA VAL A 57 -6.85 10.27 20.32
C VAL A 57 -8.16 10.82 20.84
N THR A 58 -9.17 9.96 20.96
CA THR A 58 -10.39 10.31 21.68
C THR A 58 -10.00 10.37 23.15
N ASN A 59 -10.01 11.59 23.69
CA ASN A 59 -9.79 11.87 25.11
C ASN A 59 -11.00 11.41 25.93
#